data_AF-B1T0Y1-F1
#
_entry.id   AF-B1T0Y1-F1
#
_cell.length_a   1.000
_cell.length_b   1.000
_cell.length_c   1.000
_cell.angle_alpha   90.00
_cell.angle_beta   90.00
_cell.angle_gamma   90.00
#
_symmetry.space_group_name_H-M   'P 1'
#
loop_
_entity.id
_entity.type
_entity.pdbx_description
1 polymer ?
#
loop_
_entity_poly.entity_id
_entity_poly.type
_entity_poly.pdbx_seq_one_letter_code
_entity_poly.pdbx_strand_id
1 'polypeptide(L)' 'MQEPWRFVPVHILRLAIRYGKRMPDPKGHRGIFQYTAPMTHRGLRYQLEVVVRESDYTVLHFVYRR' A
#
# COMPACT_ATOMS: atom_id res chain seq x y z
N MET A 1 -0.28 -12.85 -8.98
CA MET A 1 -1.04 -13.02 -7.72
C MET A 1 -0.92 -14.48 -7.28
N GLN A 2 0.09 -14.83 -6.48
CA GLN A 2 0.32 -16.23 -6.05
C GLN A 2 -0.12 -16.51 -4.59
N GLU A 3 -0.61 -15.49 -3.87
CA GLU A 3 -1.00 -15.60 -2.47
C GLU A 3 -2.44 -15.10 -2.31
N PRO A 4 -3.47 -15.96 -2.45
CA PRO A 4 -4.88 -15.55 -2.38
C PRO A 4 -5.26 -14.93 -1.02
N TRP A 5 -4.55 -15.28 0.05
CA TRP A 5 -4.68 -14.68 1.37
C TRP A 5 -4.17 -13.24 1.47
N ARG A 6 -3.42 -12.77 0.47
CA ARG A 6 -2.91 -11.39 0.35
C ARG A 6 -3.72 -10.57 -0.64
N PHE A 7 -5.01 -10.83 -0.79
CA PHE A 7 -5.86 -10.01 -1.65
C PHE A 7 -6.23 -8.68 -0.96
N VAL A 8 -5.78 -7.55 -1.54
CA VAL A 8 -6.31 -6.22 -1.22
C VAL A 8 -7.25 -5.78 -2.36
N PRO A 9 -8.51 -5.45 -2.08
CA PRO A 9 -9.38 -4.86 -3.08
C PRO A 9 -8.81 -3.53 -3.61
N VAL A 10 -8.95 -3.27 -4.91
CA VAL A 10 -8.43 -2.04 -5.55
C VAL A 10 -8.95 -0.76 -4.88
N HIS A 11 -10.21 -0.75 -4.41
CA HIS A 11 -10.76 0.40 -3.71
C HIS A 11 -10.02 0.70 -2.39
N ILE A 12 -9.55 -0.33 -1.67
CA ILE A 12 -8.76 -0.15 -0.44
C ILE A 12 -7.38 0.40 -0.77
N LEU A 13 -6.72 -0.09 -1.83
CA LEU A 13 -5.46 0.48 -2.30
C LEU A 13 -5.62 1.95 -2.66
N ARG A 14 -6.69 2.32 -3.38
CA ARG A 14 -7.00 3.70 -3.73
C ARG A 14 -7.25 4.57 -2.49
N LEU A 15 -7.91 4.05 -1.46
CA LEU A 15 -8.09 4.76 -0.18
C LEU A 15 -6.77 4.96 0.55
N ALA A 16 -5.89 3.95 0.57
CA ALA A 16 -4.56 4.04 1.17
C ALA A 16 -3.68 5.07 0.47
N ILE A 17 -3.75 5.16 -0.87
CA ILE A 17 -3.03 6.18 -1.64
C ILE A 17 -3.59 7.58 -1.36
N ARG A 18 -4.92 7.71 -1.26
CA ARG A 18 -5.59 9.01 -1.08
C ARG A 18 -5.44 9.58 0.34
N TYR A 19 -5.54 8.74 1.37
CA TYR A 19 -5.64 9.15 2.77
C TYR A 19 -4.51 8.62 3.65
N GLY A 20 -3.68 7.71 3.14
CA GLY A 20 -2.54 7.18 3.88
C GLY A 20 -1.40 8.19 3.98
N LYS A 21 -0.44 7.85 4.84
CA LYS A 21 0.78 8.64 5.03
C LYS A 21 1.75 8.36 3.89
N ARG A 22 2.05 9.39 3.09
CA ARG A 22 3.06 9.36 2.03
C ARG A 22 4.46 9.41 2.65
N MET A 23 5.30 8.47 2.24
CA MET A 23 6.70 8.35 2.63
C MET A 23 7.56 8.14 1.39
N PRO A 24 8.79 8.68 1.36
CA PRO A 24 9.73 8.34 0.28
C PRO A 24 10.01 6.84 0.29
N ASP A 25 10.20 6.27 -0.90
CA ASP A 25 10.55 4.86 -1.05
C ASP A 25 11.85 4.54 -0.28
N PRO A 26 11.88 3.49 0.57
CA PRO A 26 13.07 3.13 1.34
C PRO A 26 14.26 2.72 0.48
N LYS A 27 14.05 2.36 -0.80
CA LYS A 27 15.14 2.07 -1.75
C LYS A 27 15.63 3.31 -2.50
N GLY A 28 15.04 4.49 -2.26
CA GLY A 28 15.50 5.76 -2.81
C GLY A 28 15.21 5.96 -4.31
N HIS A 29 14.30 5.17 -4.89
CA HIS A 29 13.93 5.34 -6.29
C HIS A 29 13.16 6.64 -6.52
N ARG A 30 13.58 7.44 -7.50
CA ARG A 30 12.90 8.68 -7.86
C ARG A 30 11.51 8.38 -8.45
N GLY A 31 10.49 9.10 -7.99
CA GLY A 31 9.11 8.97 -8.48
C GLY A 31 8.34 7.76 -7.94
N ILE A 32 8.94 7.00 -7.01
CA ILE A 32 8.28 5.91 -6.29
C ILE A 32 8.06 6.35 -4.85
N PHE A 33 6.85 6.14 -4.35
CA PHE A 33 6.45 6.52 -3.01
C PHE A 33 5.74 5.38 -2.31
N GLN A 34 5.95 5.30 -1.00
CA GLN A 34 5.28 4.35 -0.12
C GLN A 34 4.15 5.06 0.62
N TYR A 35 2.95 4.51 0.53
CA TYR A 35 1.78 4.93 1.27
C TYR A 35 1.50 3.94 2.38
N THR A 36 1.36 4.42 3.61
CA THR A 36 1.03 3.58 4.76
C THR A 36 -0.34 3.97 5.33
N ALA A 37 -1.21 2.99 5.51
CA ALA A 37 -2.56 3.19 6.03
C ALA A 37 -2.88 2.16 7.13
N PRO A 38 -3.37 2.58 8.31
CA PRO A 38 -3.85 1.65 9.31
C PRO A 38 -5.15 0.99 8.82
N MET A 39 -5.27 -0.32 9.01
CA MET A 39 -6.45 -1.10 8.65
C MET A 39 -6.80 -2.05 9.79
N THR A 40 -8.10 -2.27 10.00
CA THR A 40 -8.58 -3.32 10.90
C THR A 40 -9.26 -4.40 10.07
N HIS A 41 -8.79 -5.63 10.17
CA HIS A 41 -9.38 -6.78 9.49
C HIS A 41 -9.66 -7.88 10.52
N ARG A 42 -10.92 -8.30 10.63
CA ARG A 42 -11.36 -9.34 11.60
C ARG A 42 -10.91 -9.05 13.05
N GLY A 43 -10.98 -7.79 13.48
CA GLY A 43 -10.59 -7.35 14.83
C GLY A 43 -9.08 -7.20 15.07
N LEU A 44 -8.25 -7.56 14.08
CA LEU A 44 -6.80 -7.39 14.15
C LEU A 44 -6.38 -6.12 13.41
N ARG A 45 -5.50 -5.35 14.04
CA ARG A 45 -4.92 -4.14 13.45
C ARG A 45 -3.71 -4.51 12.60
N TYR A 46 -3.66 -3.95 11.40
CA TYR A 46 -2.59 -4.09 10.44
C TYR A 46 -2.22 -2.72 9.88
N GLN A 47 -1.03 -2.65 9.30
CA GLN A 47 -0.57 -1.53 8.51
C GLN A 47 -0.47 -1.99 7.04
N LEU A 48 -1.31 -1.41 6.19
CA LEU A 48 -1.23 -1.62 4.75
C LEU A 48 -0.16 -0.68 4.19
N GLU A 49 0.89 -1.27 3.63
CA GLU A 49 1.94 -0.56 2.91
C GLU A 49 1.71 -0.73 1.41
N VAL A 50 1.68 0.37 0.65
CA VAL A 50 1.46 0.37 -0.80
C VAL A 50 2.55 1.19 -1.46
N VAL A 51 3.31 0.57 -2.36
CA VAL A 51 4.36 1.23 -3.14
C VAL A 51 3.81 1.55 -4.52
N VAL A 52 3.88 2.83 -4.89
CA VAL A 52 3.27 3.36 -6.10
C VAL A 52 4.27 4.20 -6.86
N ARG A 53 4.25 4.07 -8.19
CA ARG A 53 4.89 5.03 -9.09
C ARG A 53 3.92 6.19 -9.35
N GLU A 54 4.29 7.41 -8.97
CA GLU A 54 3.37 8.57 -9.07
C GLU A 54 3.15 9.08 -10.49
N SER A 55 4.00 8.73 -11.46
CA SER A 55 3.84 9.18 -12.86
C SER A 55 2.58 8.63 -13.52
N ASP A 56 2.17 7.41 -13.17
CA ASP A 56 1.07 6.68 -13.79
C ASP A 56 0.15 6.00 -12.75
N TYR A 57 0.40 6.22 -11.46
CA TYR A 57 -0.27 5.55 -10.33
C TYR A 57 -0.22 4.02 -10.37
N THR A 58 0.81 3.44 -11.00
CA THR A 58 1.00 2.00 -11.00
C THR A 58 1.37 1.50 -9.60
N VAL A 59 0.57 0.58 -9.06
CA VAL A 59 0.88 -0.13 -7.83
C VAL A 59 1.95 -1.17 -8.12
N LEU A 60 3.16 -0.94 -7.61
CA LEU A 60 4.31 -1.82 -7.82
C LEU A 60 4.34 -2.96 -6.79
N HIS A 61 3.99 -2.65 -5.55
CA HIS A 61 3.99 -3.61 -4.45
C HIS A 61 2.97 -3.19 -3.39
N PHE A 62 2.41 -4.16 -2.68
CA PHE A 62 1.65 -3.90 -1.48
C PHE A 62 1.80 -5.06 -0.48
N VAL A 63 1.74 -4.75 0.81
CA VAL A 63 1.85 -5.74 1.88
C VAL A 63 1.07 -5.31 3.12
N TYR A 64 0.50 -6.30 3.80
CA TYR A 64 -0.03 -6.13 5.15
C TYR A 64 1.09 -6.43 6.15
N ARG A 65 1.54 -5.41 6.88
CA ARG A 65 2.36 -5.60 8.08
C ARG A 65 1.47 -5.68 9.31
N ARG A 66 1.85 -6.56 10.24
CA ARG A 66 1.28 -6.62 11.58
C ARG A 66 2.10 -5.73 12.51
#